data_AF-A0A1E5W6H4-F1
#
_entry.id   AF-A0A1E5W6H4-F1
#
_cell.length_a   1.000
_cell.length_b   1.000
_cell.length_c   1.000
_cell.angle_alpha   90.00
_cell.angle_beta   90.00
_cell.angle_gamma   90.00
#
_symmetry.space_group_name_H-M   'P 1'
#
loop_
_entity.id
_entity.type
_entity.pdbx_description
1 polymer ?
#
loop_
_entity_poly.entity_id
_entity_poly.type
_entity_poly.pdbx_seq_one_letter_code
_entity_poly.pdbx_strand_id
1 'polypeptide(L)'
;MIDAAKAAVERSCPRTVSCANIVAFTASDNISLTGSVLYQMPAGRRDGRVSNATEASANLPLFFLTAKQLTNRFAEKGLSV
;
A
#
# COMPACT_ATOMS: atom_id res chain seq x y z
N MET A 1 -13.57 -5.32 2.28
CA MET A 1 -13.53 -3.87 1.93
C MET A 1 -12.95 -3.64 0.54
N ILE A 2 -11.72 -4.09 0.26
CA ILE A 2 -11.07 -3.89 -1.05
C ILE A 2 -11.90 -4.46 -2.21
N ASP A 3 -12.46 -5.67 -2.08
CA ASP A 3 -13.30 -6.27 -3.13
C ASP A 3 -14.58 -5.46 -3.40
N ALA A 4 -15.20 -4.92 -2.34
CA ALA A 4 -16.39 -4.07 -2.48
C ALA A 4 -16.05 -2.75 -3.18
N ALA A 5 -14.91 -2.14 -2.85
CA ALA A 5 -14.41 -0.96 -3.55
C ALA A 5 -14.11 -1.26 -5.03
N LYS A 6 -13.46 -2.40 -5.32
CA LYS A 6 -13.20 -2.85 -6.69
C LYS A 6 -14.49 -3.06 -7.47
N ALA A 7 -15.48 -3.74 -6.89
CA ALA A 7 -16.77 -3.96 -7.54
C ALA A 7 -17.54 -2.66 -7.79
N ALA A 8 -17.47 -1.68 -6.89
CA ALA A 8 -18.07 -0.37 -7.10
C ALA A 8 -17.38 0.40 -8.24
N VAL A 9 -16.06 0.43 -8.26
CA VAL A 9 -15.28 1.13 -9.29
C VAL A 9 -15.44 0.49 -10.66
N GLU A 10 -15.46 -0.85 -10.74
CA GLU A 10 -15.67 -1.56 -12.00
C GLU A 10 -17.06 -1.35 -12.61
N ARG A 11 -18.09 -1.06 -11.79
CA ARG A 11 -19.41 -0.67 -12.31
C ARG A 11 -19.40 0.70 -12.98
N SER A 12 -18.53 1.60 -12.53
CA SER A 12 -18.44 2.97 -13.05
C SER A 12 -17.43 3.09 -14.20
N CYS A 13 -16.28 2.42 -14.09
CA CYS A 13 -15.20 2.46 -15.07
C CYS A 13 -14.51 1.08 -15.20
N PRO A 14 -15.07 0.19 -16.05
CA PRO A 14 -14.55 -1.17 -16.20
C PRO A 14 -13.07 -1.19 -16.61
N ARG A 15 -12.30 -2.12 -16.00
CA ARG A 15 -10.89 -2.42 -16.31
C ARG A 15 -9.94 -1.24 -16.33
N THR A 16 -10.29 -0.14 -15.64
CA THR A 16 -9.51 1.10 -15.67
C THR A 16 -8.64 1.25 -14.43
N VAL A 17 -9.18 0.96 -13.25
CA VAL A 17 -8.50 1.19 -11.97
C VAL A 17 -7.90 -0.11 -11.45
N SER A 18 -6.58 -0.12 -11.24
CA SER A 18 -5.87 -1.26 -10.67
C SER A 18 -6.17 -1.47 -9.18
N CYS A 19 -6.12 -2.72 -8.74
CA CYS A 19 -6.23 -3.07 -7.32
C CYS A 19 -5.11 -2.42 -6.50
N ALA A 20 -3.90 -2.27 -7.07
CA ALA A 20 -2.79 -1.57 -6.45
C ALA A 20 -3.12 -0.09 -6.12
N ASN A 21 -3.85 0.61 -6.99
CA ASN A 21 -4.30 1.96 -6.69
C ASN A 21 -5.45 1.97 -5.67
N ILE A 22 -6.37 1.01 -5.71
CA ILE A 22 -7.46 0.93 -4.73
C ILE A 22 -6.90 0.80 -3.31
N VAL A 23 -5.95 -0.11 -3.09
CA VAL A 23 -5.32 -0.28 -1.77
C VAL A 23 -4.66 1.02 -1.29
N ALA A 24 -3.95 1.72 -2.19
CA ALA A 24 -3.31 2.99 -1.89
C ALA A 24 -4.31 4.11 -1.52
N PHE A 25 -5.41 4.25 -2.27
CA PHE A 25 -6.45 5.23 -1.99
C PHE A 25 -7.19 4.91 -0.68
N THR A 26 -7.56 3.65 -0.47
CA THR A 26 -8.24 3.26 0.77
C THR A 26 -7.40 3.53 2.03
N ALA A 27 -6.07 3.38 1.96
CA ALA A 27 -5.19 3.77 3.06
C ALA A 27 -5.24 5.28 3.34
N SER A 28 -5.16 6.09 2.28
CA SER A 28 -5.25 7.57 2.37
C SER A 28 -6.61 8.03 2.91
N ASP A 29 -7.69 7.41 2.43
CA ASP A 29 -9.06 7.71 2.86
C ASP A 29 -9.26 7.38 4.33
N ASN A 30 -8.76 6.22 4.81
CA ASN A 30 -8.84 5.85 6.22
C ASN A 30 -8.08 6.83 7.12
N ILE A 31 -6.89 7.29 6.70
CA ILE A 31 -6.14 8.32 7.43
C ILE A 31 -6.94 9.62 7.52
N SER A 32 -7.60 10.00 6.42
CA SER A 32 -8.46 11.19 6.37
C SER A 32 -9.66 11.06 7.32
N LEU A 33 -10.28 9.88 7.41
CA LEU A 33 -11.39 9.60 8.33
C LEU A 33 -10.98 9.69 9.80
N THR A 34 -9.71 9.43 10.12
CA THR A 34 -9.18 9.56 11.49
C THR A 34 -8.83 11.00 11.90
N GLY A 35 -9.14 12.00 11.06
CA GLY A 35 -8.90 13.42 11.35
C GLY A 35 -7.48 13.89 11.03
N SER A 36 -6.76 13.15 10.19
CA SER A 36 -5.41 13.49 9.75
C SER A 36 -5.40 14.32 8.45
N VAL A 37 -4.21 14.64 7.95
CA VAL A 37 -3.99 15.52 6.80
C VAL A 37 -4.49 14.89 5.50
N LEU A 38 -5.25 15.66 4.72
CA LEU A 38 -5.62 15.31 3.35
C LEU A 38 -4.43 15.53 2.42
N TYR A 39 -4.03 14.49 1.69
CA TYR A 39 -3.03 14.58 0.63
C TYR A 39 -3.52 13.90 -0.65
N GLN A 40 -3.10 14.39 -1.80
CA GLN A 40 -3.42 13.77 -3.08
C GLN A 40 -2.56 12.54 -3.29
N MET A 41 -3.18 11.37 -3.41
CA MET A 41 -2.46 10.13 -3.61
C MET A 41 -2.13 9.92 -5.10
N PRO A 42 -0.86 9.73 -5.50
CA PRO A 42 -0.51 9.47 -6.89
C PRO A 42 -1.17 8.19 -7.41
N ALA A 43 -1.63 8.22 -8.66
CA ALA A 43 -2.27 7.10 -9.36
C ALA A 43 -1.34 6.48 -10.42
N GLY A 44 -1.82 5.44 -11.11
CA GLY A 44 -1.12 4.83 -12.26
C GLY A 44 -0.37 3.54 -11.96
N ARG A 45 -0.38 3.05 -10.71
CA ARG A 45 0.14 1.71 -10.38
C ARG A 45 -0.59 0.63 -11.18
N ARG A 46 0.09 -0.46 -11.52
CA ARG A 46 -0.50 -1.63 -12.18
C ARG A 46 -0.46 -2.84 -11.25
N ASP A 47 -1.36 -3.79 -11.50
CA ASP A 47 -1.44 -5.01 -10.70
C ASP A 47 -0.31 -5.98 -11.04
N GLY A 48 0.37 -6.45 -10.00
CA GLY A 48 1.37 -7.52 -10.12
C GLY A 48 0.70 -8.85 -10.45
N ARG A 49 1.44 -9.74 -11.13
CA ARG A 49 0.99 -11.09 -11.49
C ARG A 49 1.63 -12.20 -10.65
N VAL A 50 2.51 -11.84 -9.72
CA VAL A 50 3.27 -12.75 -8.87
C VAL A 50 3.05 -12.34 -7.42
N SER A 51 2.83 -13.35 -6.56
CA SER A 51 2.81 -13.19 -5.11
C SER A 51 3.77 -14.22 -4.51
N ASN A 52 4.69 -13.77 -3.65
CA ASN A 52 5.78 -14.60 -3.12
C ASN A 52 5.89 -14.44 -1.60
N ALA A 53 5.58 -15.51 -0.88
CA ALA A 53 5.63 -15.53 0.58
C ALA A 53 7.06 -15.37 1.12
N THR A 54 8.06 -15.96 0.45
CA THR A 54 9.47 -15.84 0.85
C THR A 54 9.96 -14.41 0.74
N GLU A 55 9.57 -13.69 -0.33
CA GLU A 55 9.87 -12.27 -0.47
C GLU A 55 9.19 -11.45 0.63
N ALA A 56 7.94 -11.73 0.97
CA ALA A 56 7.23 -11.02 2.03
C ALA A 56 7.94 -11.18 3.39
N SER A 57 8.28 -12.41 3.78
CA SER A 57 8.98 -12.69 5.03
C SER A 57 10.39 -12.08 5.08
N ALA A 58 11.07 -11.96 3.93
CA ALA A 58 12.39 -11.35 3.86
C ALA A 58 12.36 -9.82 3.95
N ASN A 59 11.28 -9.17 3.52
CA ASN A 59 11.19 -7.71 3.39
C ASN A 59 10.39 -7.02 4.49
N LEU A 60 9.53 -7.74 5.21
CA LEU A 60 8.76 -7.16 6.31
C LEU A 60 9.59 -7.15 7.61
N PRO A 61 9.70 -6.01 8.31
CA PRO A 61 10.42 -5.95 9.57
C PRO A 61 9.67 -6.74 10.66
N LEU A 62 10.42 -7.42 11.51
CA LEU A 62 9.88 -8.14 12.67
C LEU A 62 9.78 -7.20 13.87
N PHE A 63 8.82 -7.46 14.75
CA PHE A 63 8.51 -6.59 15.89
C PHE A 63 9.65 -6.51 16.93
N PHE A 64 10.58 -7.48 16.94
CA PHE A 64 11.68 -7.57 17.91
C PHE A 64 13.02 -7.02 17.38
N LEU A 65 13.03 -6.35 16.22
CA LEU A 65 14.24 -5.72 15.68
C LEU A 65 14.65 -4.49 16.49
N THR A 66 15.95 -4.27 16.62
CA THR A 66 16.50 -3.05 17.24
C THR A 66 16.27 -1.83 16.35
N ALA A 67 16.32 -0.62 16.94
CA ALA A 67 16.16 0.63 16.19
C ALA A 67 17.12 0.75 14.99
N LYS A 68 18.40 0.39 15.18
CA LYS A 68 19.41 0.40 14.10
C LYS A 68 19.04 -0.55 12.95
N GLN A 69 18.52 -1.74 13.29
CA GLN A 69 18.09 -2.71 12.27
C GLN A 69 16.85 -2.21 11.52
N LEU A 70 15.88 -1.60 12.21
CA LEU A 70 14.71 -0.99 11.57
C LEU A 70 15.13 0.14 10.62
N THR A 71 15.98 1.06 11.06
CA THR A 71 16.49 2.15 10.20
C THR A 71 17.12 1.61 8.92
N ASN A 72 17.96 0.58 9.01
CA ASN A 72 18.58 -0.03 7.83
C ASN A 72 17.53 -0.65 6.88
N ARG A 73 16.52 -1.35 7.43
CA ARG A 73 15.43 -1.96 6.63
C ARG A 73 14.59 -0.93 5.89
N PHE A 74 14.30 0.20 6.51
CA PHE A 74 13.56 1.29 5.87
C PHE A 74 14.42 1.97 4.78
N ALA A 75 15.71 2.15 5.04
CA ALA A 75 16.64 2.71 4.06
C ALA A 75 16.78 1.82 2.80
N GLU A 76 16.71 0.48 2.93
CA GLU A 76 16.64 -0.46 1.79
C GLU A 76 15.41 -0.22 0.89
N LYS A 77 14.37 0.45 1.40
CA LYS A 77 13.17 0.86 0.64
C LYS A 77 13.18 2.33 0.23
N GLY A 78 14.31 3.02 0.39
CA GLY A 78 14.45 4.44 0.09
C GLY A 78 13.77 5.36 1.11
N LEU A 79 13.43 4.85 2.30
CA LEU A 79 12.84 5.62 3.39
C LEU A 79 13.94 5.93 4.41
N SER A 80 14.50 7.14 4.36
CA SER A 80 15.53 7.58 5.30
C SER A 80 14.93 8.11 6.61
N VAL A 81 15.77 8.18 7.64
CA VAL A 81 15.53 8.96 8.85
C VAL A 81 15.65 10.45 8.53
#